data_AF-A0A7S2ICU5-F1
#
_entry.id   AF-A0A7S2ICU5-F1
#
_cell.length_a   1.000
_cell.length_b   1.000
_cell.length_c   1.000
_cell.angle_alpha   90.00
_cell.angle_beta   90.00
_cell.angle_gamma   90.00
#
_symmetry.space_group_name_H-M   'P 1'
#
loop_
_entity.id
_entity.type
_entity.pdbx_description
1 polymer ?
#
loop_
_entity_poly.entity_id
_entity_poly.type
_entity_poly.pdbx_seq_one_letter_code
_entity_poly.pdbx_strand_id
1 'polypeptide(L)'
;DALQYPPIVDETQKRREETLARYNSDILPSIENLKWDKEETVTSQHLQWAVWLITSRVLTVQTTDTTPPRRIMIPLLDMCNHDRSSPHVLTGRAIKGGRLKVVAGANVKKGEQIYISYGGGMEGNDRFIQDYGFLDVFGGDG
;
A
#
# COMPACT_ATOMS: atom_id res chain seq x y z
N ASP A 1 21.77 0.37 14.63
CA ASP A 1 21.02 -0.24 15.74
C ASP A 1 19.74 -0.87 15.25
N ALA A 2 19.38 -2.05 15.78
CA ALA A 2 18.14 -2.73 15.41
C ALA A 2 16.93 -2.03 16.06
N LEU A 3 15.81 -1.91 15.35
CA LEU A 3 14.58 -1.31 15.86
C LEU A 3 14.08 -2.04 17.12
N GLN A 4 13.94 -1.32 18.24
CA GLN A 4 13.54 -1.89 19.55
C GLN A 4 12.15 -1.46 20.02
N TYR A 5 11.39 -0.70 19.22
CA TYR A 5 10.08 -0.19 19.63
C TYR A 5 9.05 -1.32 19.65
N PRO A 6 8.51 -1.74 20.82
CA PRO A 6 7.72 -2.97 20.94
C PRO A 6 6.52 -3.04 19.99
N PRO A 7 5.70 -1.98 19.81
CA PRO A 7 4.58 -2.03 18.88
C PRO A 7 4.96 -2.36 17.43
N ILE A 8 6.15 -1.93 16.96
CA ILE A 8 6.60 -2.29 15.61
C ILE A 8 7.16 -3.71 15.59
N VAL A 9 7.93 -4.09 16.61
CA VAL A 9 8.52 -5.43 16.70
C VAL A 9 7.43 -6.50 16.79
N ASP A 10 6.47 -6.34 17.69
CA ASP A 10 5.42 -7.30 17.97
C ASP A 10 4.51 -7.48 16.73
N GLU A 11 4.08 -6.38 16.11
CA GLU A 11 3.27 -6.43 14.89
C GLU A 11 4.04 -7.04 13.71
N THR A 12 5.34 -6.75 13.58
CA THR A 12 6.17 -7.35 12.52
C THR A 12 6.29 -8.86 12.69
N GLN A 13 6.51 -9.33 13.93
CA GLN A 13 6.58 -10.76 14.23
C GLN A 13 5.23 -11.44 13.95
N LYS A 14 4.15 -10.85 14.46
CA LYS A 14 2.79 -11.34 14.22
C LYS A 14 2.47 -11.45 12.73
N ARG A 15 2.69 -10.40 11.94
CA ARG A 15 2.43 -10.42 10.48
C ARG A 15 3.26 -11.49 9.76
N ARG A 16 4.50 -11.71 10.19
CA ARG A 16 5.36 -12.76 9.63
C ARG A 16 4.80 -14.15 9.90
N GLU A 17 4.40 -14.41 11.14
CA GLU A 17 3.80 -15.69 11.55
C GLU A 17 2.48 -15.94 10.83
N GLU A 18 1.59 -14.95 10.78
CA GLU A 18 0.31 -15.03 10.07
C GLU A 18 0.50 -15.26 8.58
N THR A 19 1.44 -14.56 7.93
CA THR A 19 1.73 -14.75 6.50
C THR A 19 2.21 -16.17 6.21
N LEU A 20 3.10 -16.71 7.05
CA LEU A 20 3.57 -18.09 6.91
C LEU A 20 2.44 -19.11 7.15
N ALA A 21 1.60 -18.87 8.16
CA ALA A 21 0.45 -19.73 8.44
C ALA A 21 -0.52 -19.75 7.24
N ARG A 22 -0.81 -18.58 6.64
CA ARG A 22 -1.66 -18.46 5.44
C ARG A 22 -1.04 -19.11 4.22
N TYR A 23 0.27 -19.03 4.04
CA TYR A 23 0.96 -19.79 2.99
C TYR A 23 0.71 -21.29 3.14
N ASN A 24 0.92 -21.83 4.35
CA ASN A 24 0.76 -23.25 4.62
C ASN A 24 -0.71 -23.72 4.49
N SER A 25 -1.68 -22.90 4.90
CA SER A 25 -3.10 -23.29 4.89
C SER A 25 -3.76 -23.08 3.53
N ASP A 26 -3.43 -21.99 2.82
CA ASP A 26 -4.22 -21.56 1.66
C ASP A 26 -3.49 -21.80 0.33
N ILE A 27 -2.16 -21.63 0.33
CA ILE A 27 -1.35 -21.67 -0.91
C ILE A 27 -0.76 -23.05 -1.12
N LEU A 28 -0.14 -23.63 -0.08
CA LEU A 28 0.56 -24.91 -0.16
C LEU A 28 -0.35 -26.06 -0.67
N PRO A 29 -1.63 -26.19 -0.25
CA PRO A 29 -2.49 -27.25 -0.77
C PRO A 29 -2.84 -27.10 -2.26
N SER A 30 -2.70 -25.90 -2.82
CA SER A 30 -3.00 -25.58 -4.22
C SER A 30 -1.73 -25.30 -5.05
N ILE A 31 -0.55 -25.59 -4.50
CA ILE A 31 0.75 -25.15 -5.05
C ILE A 31 1.03 -25.70 -6.45
N GLU A 32 0.52 -26.90 -6.76
CA GLU A 32 0.67 -27.51 -8.08
C GLU A 32 -0.06 -26.70 -9.18
N ASN A 33 -1.14 -26.02 -8.80
CA ASN A 33 -1.95 -25.17 -9.69
C ASN A 33 -1.49 -23.71 -9.71
N LEU A 34 -0.52 -23.34 -8.87
CA LEU A 34 -0.02 -21.98 -8.75
C LEU A 34 1.42 -21.90 -9.24
N LYS A 35 1.63 -21.06 -10.24
CA LYS A 35 2.94 -20.77 -10.81
C LYS A 35 3.22 -19.28 -10.66
N TRP A 36 4.41 -18.95 -10.15
CA TRP A 36 4.84 -17.57 -9.97
C TRP A 36 5.20 -16.92 -11.31
N ASP A 37 5.96 -17.67 -12.10
CA ASP A 37 6.23 -17.46 -13.52
C ASP A 37 6.10 -18.82 -14.24
N LYS A 38 6.28 -18.88 -15.55
CA LYS A 38 6.07 -20.07 -16.39
C LYS A 38 6.63 -21.38 -15.82
N GLU A 39 7.72 -21.31 -15.05
CA GLU A 39 8.40 -22.50 -14.51
C GLU A 39 8.62 -22.48 -12.99
N GLU A 40 8.44 -21.35 -12.31
CA GLU A 40 8.77 -21.22 -10.89
C GLU A 40 7.58 -21.55 -9.98
N THR A 41 7.81 -22.46 -9.04
CA THR A 41 6.83 -22.80 -7.99
C THR A 41 6.69 -21.65 -6.99
N VAL A 42 5.46 -21.35 -6.58
CA VAL A 42 5.20 -20.32 -5.56
C VAL A 42 5.86 -20.70 -4.23
N THR A 43 6.45 -19.73 -3.54
CA THR A 43 7.10 -19.92 -2.23
C THR A 43 6.45 -19.02 -1.19
N SER A 44 6.76 -19.23 0.09
CA SER A 44 6.31 -18.33 1.16
C SER A 44 6.85 -16.91 1.00
N GLN A 45 8.02 -16.74 0.38
CA GLN A 45 8.58 -15.43 0.06
C GLN A 45 7.75 -14.69 -1.00
N HIS A 46 7.19 -15.41 -1.99
CA HIS A 46 6.27 -14.82 -2.96
C HIS A 46 4.99 -14.29 -2.32
N LEU A 47 4.41 -15.04 -1.37
CA LEU A 47 3.25 -14.55 -0.61
C LEU A 47 3.64 -13.35 0.26
N GLN A 48 4.79 -13.40 0.94
CA GLN A 48 5.30 -12.29 1.74
C GLN A 48 5.46 -11.03 0.89
N TRP A 49 6.08 -11.14 -0.29
CA TRP A 49 6.22 -10.04 -1.23
C TRP A 49 4.86 -9.50 -1.67
N ALA A 50 3.90 -10.37 -2.00
CA ALA A 50 2.57 -9.95 -2.46
C ALA A 50 1.81 -9.21 -1.36
N VAL A 51 1.87 -9.70 -0.11
CA VAL A 51 1.29 -9.03 1.05
C VAL A 51 1.90 -7.65 1.24
N TRP A 52 3.23 -7.52 1.18
CA TRP A 52 3.91 -6.23 1.28
C TRP A 52 3.55 -5.26 0.14
N LEU A 53 3.51 -5.76 -1.10
CA LEU A 53 3.12 -4.95 -2.25
C LEU A 53 1.69 -4.42 -2.09
N ILE A 54 0.74 -5.29 -1.75
CA ILE A 54 -0.65 -4.90 -1.54
C ILE A 54 -0.76 -3.92 -0.38
N THR A 55 -0.07 -4.15 0.74
CA THR A 55 -0.15 -3.30 1.93
C THR A 55 0.33 -1.88 1.64
N SER A 56 1.43 -1.75 0.89
CA SER A 56 2.06 -0.46 0.59
C SER A 56 1.47 0.31 -0.59
N ARG A 57 0.74 -0.35 -1.51
CA ARG A 57 0.27 0.26 -2.78
C ARG A 57 -1.24 0.29 -2.96
N VAL A 58 -2.00 -0.46 -2.16
CA VAL A 58 -3.45 -0.56 -2.37
C VAL A 58 -4.16 0.72 -1.96
N LEU A 59 -5.08 1.19 -2.81
CA LEU A 59 -5.87 2.37 -2.57
C LEU A 59 -7.31 1.98 -2.21
N THR A 60 -7.86 2.64 -1.19
CA THR A 60 -9.27 2.50 -0.82
C THR A 60 -10.10 3.46 -1.67
N VAL A 61 -10.96 2.90 -2.51
CA VAL A 61 -11.76 3.64 -3.48
C VAL A 61 -13.23 3.49 -3.17
N GLN A 62 -13.93 4.62 -3.10
CA GLN A 62 -15.37 4.65 -2.91
C GLN A 62 -16.09 4.10 -4.14
N THR A 63 -17.21 3.42 -3.93
CA THR A 63 -18.04 2.88 -5.02
C THR A 63 -19.34 3.69 -5.10
N THR A 64 -20.49 3.08 -4.85
CA THR A 64 -21.75 3.79 -4.62
C THR A 64 -21.92 4.04 -3.13
N ASP A 65 -22.78 4.98 -2.75
CA ASP A 65 -23.01 5.30 -1.32
C ASP A 65 -23.60 4.11 -0.55
N THR A 66 -24.12 3.11 -1.27
CA THR A 66 -24.70 1.87 -0.76
C THR A 66 -23.74 0.68 -0.77
N THR A 67 -22.56 0.80 -1.40
CA THR A 67 -21.62 -0.31 -1.56
C THR A 67 -20.35 0.00 -0.76
N PRO A 68 -19.80 -0.99 -0.01
CA PRO A 68 -18.55 -0.79 0.70
C PRO A 68 -17.41 -0.30 -0.20
N PRO A 69 -16.46 0.48 0.33
CA PRO A 69 -15.25 0.84 -0.40
C PRO A 69 -14.49 -0.41 -0.86
N ARG A 70 -13.83 -0.30 -2.01
CA ARG A 70 -12.99 -1.38 -2.55
C ARG A 70 -11.52 -1.03 -2.38
N ARG A 71 -10.70 -2.05 -2.08
CA ARG A 71 -9.24 -1.94 -2.07
C ARG A 71 -8.72 -2.46 -3.41
N ILE A 72 -8.09 -1.58 -4.19
CA ILE A 72 -7.56 -1.93 -5.51
C ILE A 72 -6.17 -1.32 -5.72
N MET A 73 -5.32 -2.01 -6.48
CA MET A 73 -4.09 -1.44 -7.01
C MET A 73 -4.43 -0.67 -8.28
N ILE A 74 -3.99 0.59 -8.36
CA ILE A 74 -4.27 1.46 -9.50
C ILE A 74 -2.93 1.83 -10.14
N PRO A 75 -2.60 1.21 -11.29
CA PRO A 75 -1.36 1.53 -11.99
C PRO A 75 -1.24 3.04 -12.25
N LEU A 76 0.00 3.54 -12.21
CA LEU A 76 0.38 4.96 -12.33
C LEU A 76 -0.01 5.81 -11.12
N LEU A 77 -1.19 5.64 -10.55
CA LEU A 77 -1.62 6.42 -9.37
C LEU A 77 -0.87 5.98 -8.11
N ASP A 78 -0.58 4.69 -7.99
CA ASP A 78 0.20 4.10 -6.89
C ASP A 78 1.69 4.47 -6.91
N MET A 79 2.16 5.19 -7.95
CA MET A 79 3.51 5.75 -8.04
C MET A 79 3.67 7.09 -7.35
N CYS A 80 2.57 7.78 -7.00
CA CYS A 80 2.64 9.07 -6.29
C CYS A 80 3.08 8.83 -4.85
N ASN A 81 4.22 9.39 -4.43
CA ASN A 81 4.71 9.24 -3.06
C ASN A 81 3.86 10.02 -2.05
N HIS A 82 4.05 9.69 -0.77
CA HIS A 82 3.41 10.38 0.33
C HIS A 82 3.97 11.79 0.57
N ASP A 83 3.08 12.75 0.75
CA ASP A 83 3.33 13.98 1.52
C ASP A 83 2.03 14.35 2.23
N ARG A 84 2.09 14.50 3.56
CA ARG A 84 0.93 14.85 4.38
C ARG A 84 0.37 16.24 4.03
N SER A 85 1.23 17.15 3.59
CA SER A 85 0.90 18.50 3.18
C SER A 85 0.49 18.62 1.70
N SER A 86 0.47 17.51 0.96
CA SER A 86 0.15 17.54 -0.47
C SER A 86 -1.22 18.19 -0.71
N PRO A 87 -1.30 19.21 -1.59
CA PRO A 87 -2.56 19.81 -1.98
C PRO A 87 -3.31 18.94 -3.01
N HIS A 88 -2.70 17.85 -3.51
CA HIS A 88 -3.29 17.05 -4.57
C HIS A 88 -4.22 15.97 -4.02
N VAL A 89 -5.37 15.82 -4.65
CA VAL A 89 -6.46 14.98 -4.14
C VAL A 89 -6.68 13.80 -5.06
N LEU A 90 -6.54 12.59 -4.51
CA LEU A 90 -7.02 11.37 -5.15
C LEU A 90 -8.55 11.34 -5.08
N THR A 91 -9.21 11.25 -6.23
CA THR A 91 -10.68 11.23 -6.32
C THR A 91 -11.18 10.31 -7.42
N GLY A 92 -12.46 9.97 -7.35
CA GLY A 92 -13.15 9.09 -8.29
C GLY A 92 -13.93 7.99 -7.59
N ARG A 93 -14.65 7.20 -8.38
CA ARG A 93 -15.44 6.05 -7.91
C ARG A 93 -15.14 4.82 -8.74
N ALA A 94 -15.02 3.66 -8.10
CA ALA A 94 -14.85 2.36 -8.77
C ALA A 94 -16.20 1.81 -9.27
N ILE A 95 -16.84 2.56 -10.18
CA ILE A 95 -18.11 2.21 -10.82
C ILE A 95 -17.93 2.15 -12.34
N LYS A 96 -18.87 1.51 -13.05
CA LYS A 96 -18.84 1.48 -14.53
C LYS A 96 -18.86 2.91 -15.08
N GLY A 97 -17.85 3.26 -15.89
CA GLY A 97 -17.66 4.61 -16.43
C GLY A 97 -17.03 5.63 -15.46
N GLY A 98 -16.79 5.24 -14.21
CA GLY A 98 -16.04 6.04 -13.24
C GLY A 98 -14.56 6.16 -13.65
N ARG A 99 -13.94 7.28 -13.28
CA ARG A 99 -12.51 7.53 -13.50
C ARG A 99 -11.85 7.87 -12.18
N LEU A 100 -10.76 7.17 -11.89
CA LEU A 100 -9.88 7.46 -10.77
C LEU A 100 -8.78 8.40 -11.26
N LYS A 101 -8.55 9.48 -10.53
CA LYS A 101 -7.62 10.53 -10.92
C LYS A 101 -7.04 11.24 -9.71
N VAL A 102 -5.84 11.78 -9.89
CA VAL A 102 -5.28 12.79 -8.98
C VAL A 102 -5.60 14.16 -9.56
N VAL A 103 -6.25 15.00 -8.77
CA VAL A 103 -6.55 16.39 -9.12
C VAL A 103 -5.51 17.28 -8.45
N ALA A 104 -4.83 18.10 -9.26
CA ALA A 104 -3.88 19.06 -8.75
C ALA A 104 -4.61 20.16 -7.97
N GLY A 105 -4.39 20.27 -6.66
CA GLY A 105 -4.87 21.39 -5.85
C GLY A 105 -3.95 22.62 -5.82
N ALA A 106 -2.81 22.58 -6.52
CA ALA A 106 -1.89 23.70 -6.68
C ALA A 106 -1.21 23.63 -8.06
N ASN A 107 -0.59 24.74 -8.47
CA ASN A 107 0.21 24.76 -9.70
C ASN A 107 1.41 23.81 -9.57
N VAL A 108 1.62 22.95 -10.57
CA VAL A 108 2.76 22.02 -10.63
C VAL A 108 3.72 22.51 -11.69
N LYS A 109 4.97 22.81 -11.31
CA LYS A 109 6.00 23.23 -12.27
C LYS A 109 6.66 22.00 -12.91
N LYS A 110 7.26 22.22 -14.08
CA LYS A 110 8.07 21.19 -14.73
C LYS A 110 9.21 20.75 -13.80
N GLY A 111 9.28 19.44 -13.55
CA GLY A 111 10.29 18.83 -12.69
C GLY A 111 9.90 18.74 -11.22
N GLU A 112 8.78 19.33 -10.80
CA GLU A 112 8.25 19.11 -9.44
C GLU A 112 7.56 17.75 -9.35
N GLN A 113 7.81 17.04 -8.25
CA GLN A 113 7.17 15.76 -7.97
C GLN A 113 5.73 15.98 -7.51
N ILE A 114 4.83 15.10 -7.95
CA ILE A 114 3.43 15.07 -7.51
C ILE A 114 3.33 14.09 -6.36
N TYR A 115 2.89 14.58 -5.20
CA TYR A 115 2.65 13.79 -4.00
C TYR A 115 1.16 13.61 -3.75
N ILE A 116 0.78 12.61 -2.95
CA ILE A 116 -0.57 12.48 -2.40
C ILE A 116 -0.49 12.18 -0.89
N SER A 117 -1.57 12.46 -0.17
CA SER A 117 -1.65 12.07 1.25
C SER A 117 -2.13 10.61 1.38
N TYR A 118 -1.32 9.76 2.00
CA TYR A 118 -1.65 8.37 2.32
C TYR A 118 -2.42 8.33 3.64
N GLY A 119 -3.23 7.29 3.85
CA GLY A 119 -3.90 7.04 5.14
C GLY A 119 -4.81 8.18 5.64
N GLY A 120 -5.23 9.10 4.76
CA GLY A 120 -5.99 10.30 5.16
C GLY A 120 -5.18 11.32 5.99
N GLY A 121 -3.85 11.23 5.99
CA GLY A 121 -2.95 12.21 6.61
C GLY A 121 -2.91 12.20 8.14
N MET A 122 -3.50 11.19 8.80
CA MET A 122 -3.54 11.06 10.26
C MET A 122 -2.69 9.90 10.80
N GLU A 123 -2.04 9.13 9.94
CA GLU A 123 -1.21 8.01 10.39
C GLU A 123 0.09 8.48 11.07
N GLY A 124 0.50 7.73 12.10
CA GLY A 124 1.76 7.91 12.81
C GLY A 124 2.90 7.16 12.12
N ASN A 125 4.14 7.45 12.55
CA ASN A 125 5.33 6.80 11.99
C ASN A 125 5.43 5.31 12.29
N ASP A 126 4.73 4.82 13.32
CA ASP A 126 4.50 3.41 13.60
C ASP A 126 3.76 2.71 12.44
N ARG A 127 2.74 3.36 11.86
CA ARG A 127 2.01 2.85 10.69
C ARG A 127 2.78 3.04 9.40
N PHE A 128 3.45 4.18 9.21
CA PHE A 128 4.23 4.41 7.99
C PHE A 128 5.33 3.36 7.80
N ILE A 129 6.05 3.02 8.86
CA ILE A 129 7.11 2.00 8.76
C ILE A 129 6.54 0.59 8.58
N GLN A 130 5.41 0.27 9.22
CA GLN A 130 4.77 -1.05 9.14
C GLN A 130 4.06 -1.31 7.81
N ASP A 131 3.41 -0.30 7.24
CA ASP A 131 2.53 -0.48 6.09
C ASP A 131 3.19 -0.02 4.78
N TYR A 132 4.10 0.95 4.84
CA TYR A 132 4.71 1.56 3.65
C TYR A 132 6.24 1.50 3.63
N GLY A 133 6.90 1.14 4.74
CA GLY A 133 8.34 0.96 4.80
C GLY A 133 9.17 2.24 4.82
N PHE A 134 8.59 3.38 5.23
CA PHE A 134 9.31 4.65 5.39
C PHE A 134 8.87 5.38 6.67
N LEU A 135 9.59 6.44 7.04
CA LEU A 135 9.20 7.37 8.11
C LEU A 135 8.78 8.69 7.48
N ASP A 136 7.63 9.22 7.87
CA ASP A 136 7.19 10.58 7.58
C ASP A 136 7.96 11.53 8.52
N VAL A 137 9.07 12.05 8.02
CA VAL A 137 9.91 13.04 8.72
C VAL A 137 9.44 14.43 8.34
N PHE A 138 8.70 15.08 9.23
CA PHE A 138 8.32 16.48 9.07
C PHE A 138 9.57 17.37 9.03
N GLY A 139 9.70 18.21 7.99
CA GLY A 139 10.50 19.44 8.04
C GLY A 139 12.02 19.28 7.97
N GLY A 140 12.55 18.64 6.92
CA GLY A 140 13.96 18.76 6.52
C GLY A 140 14.08 19.45 5.17
N ASP A 141 14.18 20.77 5.19
CA ASP A 141 14.68 21.69 4.15
C ASP A 141 14.25 21.45 2.68
N GLY A 142 13.26 22.25 2.27
CA GLY A 142 13.15 22.80 0.91
C GLY A 142 13.18 24.32 0.98
#